data_AF-A0A364L6F6-F1
#
_entry.id   AF-A0A364L6F6-F1
#
_cell.length_a   1.000
_cell.length_b   1.000
_cell.length_c   1.000
_cell.angle_alpha   90.00
_cell.angle_beta   90.00
_cell.angle_gamma   90.00
#
_symmetry.space_group_name_H-M   'P 1'
#
loop_
_entity.id
_entity.type
_entity.pdbx_description
1 polymer ?
#
loop_
_entity_poly.entity_id
_entity_poly.type
_entity_poly.pdbx_seq_one_letter_code
_entity_poly.pdbx_strand_id
1 'polypeptide(L)'
;MSSIKELGERIASNSAIVEKWLVNKGARMPSFEQDADDEFPDTADELEIEAARLAIIDDTSALHDLLLGPREVLARVWGGSLDNAAQQCIYHFNILQAIPLEGGATYTEICAKVGLSERKVKTLVRKAAFNRMLREDIPDHVVHTAASALLVRNSSMMDYFGFFVEQMFPTSAKLAEALEKYQDSTAAEDTAFGLAFNTKETLFQFLEQRPELQARFAGAMEGVGKDPSQSQRHVVGGSSGFMSVELAQAYPNLKMVVEDYKKNIEQGAAQLPPELAGRVKFVSHNFFDSQPVVGAEVYILRHICHDWSAENSAKILRQIVPAMKPESKILLVEIVVSPSDRPMSSIAERYLRDLNMVQLLNAQERSESEWREIVSAADSRLELTRIIARVTNDLNVNVVSPYIAAQEAIKHWASLPTEDKKLFIYTGNITNVAIVPVPLLLNAGMGKSATAYWLGVADGAYAAKGYRQVLFPNYVPSTQSADGKLAGPTVNGPAHADFFSQLAASGAENVPWHATFVKDKGYVKF
;
A
#
# COMPACT_ATOMS: atom_id res chain seq x y z
N MET A 1 -3.12 -22.25 -10.58
CA MET A 1 -1.76 -21.80 -10.97
C MET A 1 -1.77 -21.57 -12.46
N SER A 2 -1.34 -20.41 -12.93
CA SER A 2 -1.20 -20.14 -14.35
C SER A 2 -0.05 -20.95 -14.94
N SER A 3 -0.21 -21.42 -16.18
CA SER A 3 0.87 -22.09 -16.91
C SER A 3 1.95 -21.11 -17.39
N ILE A 4 3.15 -21.61 -17.70
CA ILE A 4 4.24 -20.82 -18.31
C ILE A 4 3.75 -20.03 -19.55
N LYS A 5 2.93 -20.68 -20.39
CA LYS A 5 2.36 -20.07 -21.58
C LYS A 5 1.40 -18.92 -21.24
N GLU A 6 0.48 -19.15 -20.32
CA GLU A 6 -0.49 -18.14 -19.87
C GLU A 6 0.20 -16.91 -19.26
N LEU A 7 1.26 -17.12 -18.47
CA LEU A 7 2.06 -16.02 -17.93
C LEU A 7 2.74 -15.23 -19.05
N GLY A 8 3.32 -15.89 -20.04
CA GLY A 8 3.92 -15.22 -21.20
C GLY A 8 2.91 -14.37 -21.99
N GLU A 9 1.71 -14.90 -22.23
CA GLU A 9 0.62 -14.18 -22.91
C GLU A 9 0.14 -12.97 -22.10
N ARG A 10 0.00 -13.10 -20.77
CA ARG A 10 -0.38 -11.99 -19.88
C ARG A 10 0.69 -10.92 -19.79
N ILE A 11 1.97 -11.29 -19.71
CA ILE A 11 3.09 -10.33 -19.74
C ILE A 11 3.05 -9.53 -21.04
N ALA A 12 2.92 -10.18 -22.19
CA ALA A 12 2.87 -9.50 -23.48
C ALA A 12 1.67 -8.55 -23.58
N SER A 13 0.47 -9.01 -23.19
CA SER A 13 -0.75 -8.21 -23.25
C SER A 13 -0.67 -6.95 -22.37
N ASN A 14 -0.28 -7.12 -21.10
CA ASN A 14 -0.17 -5.98 -20.17
C ASN A 14 0.98 -5.05 -20.55
N SER A 15 2.10 -5.57 -21.07
CA SER A 15 3.22 -4.73 -21.53
C SER A 15 2.79 -3.80 -22.67
N ALA A 16 1.98 -4.29 -23.61
CA ALA A 16 1.43 -3.47 -24.69
C ALA A 16 0.52 -2.34 -24.18
N ILE A 17 -0.26 -2.59 -23.12
CA ILE A 17 -1.10 -1.57 -22.46
C ILE A 17 -0.21 -0.47 -21.86
N VAL A 18 0.79 -0.86 -21.07
CA VAL A 18 1.69 0.08 -20.38
C VAL A 18 2.54 0.88 -21.37
N GLU A 19 3.10 0.23 -22.40
CA GLU A 19 3.93 0.90 -23.40
C GLU A 19 3.12 1.92 -24.21
N LYS A 20 1.91 1.54 -24.65
CA LYS A 20 1.00 2.46 -25.35
C LYS A 20 0.66 3.67 -24.48
N TRP A 21 0.45 3.46 -23.18
CA TRP A 21 0.19 4.53 -22.24
C TRP A 21 1.38 5.48 -22.08
N LEU A 22 2.60 4.96 -21.90
CA LEU A 22 3.83 5.76 -21.81
C LEU A 22 4.03 6.63 -23.05
N VAL A 23 3.84 6.05 -24.25
CA VAL A 23 3.93 6.80 -25.52
C VAL A 23 2.90 7.93 -25.56
N ASN A 24 1.64 7.66 -25.19
CA ASN A 24 0.58 8.67 -25.22
C ASN A 24 0.81 9.81 -24.22
N LYS A 25 1.47 9.53 -23.09
CA LYS A 25 1.88 10.55 -22.10
C LYS A 25 3.11 11.35 -22.53
N GLY A 26 3.81 10.93 -23.59
CA GLY A 26 5.13 11.46 -23.94
C GLY A 26 6.17 11.18 -22.86
N ALA A 27 5.95 10.15 -22.03
CA ALA A 27 6.87 9.77 -20.97
C ALA A 27 8.11 9.07 -21.56
N ARG A 28 9.26 9.22 -20.89
CA ARG A 28 10.47 8.49 -21.26
C ARG A 28 10.28 7.00 -20.95
N MET A 29 10.76 6.14 -21.85
CA MET A 29 10.72 4.70 -21.61
C MET A 29 11.69 4.32 -20.48
N PRO A 30 11.28 3.44 -19.55
CA PRO A 30 12.18 2.91 -18.52
C PRO A 30 13.42 2.27 -19.15
N SER A 31 14.59 2.50 -18.54
CA SER A 31 15.84 1.92 -19.01
C SER A 31 16.83 1.73 -17.85
N PHE A 32 17.91 0.98 -18.10
CA PHE A 32 19.01 0.85 -17.12
C PHE A 32 20.08 1.93 -17.28
N GLU A 33 19.93 2.85 -18.23
CA GLU A 33 20.89 3.92 -18.45
C GLU A 33 20.84 4.96 -17.34
N GLN A 34 21.99 5.53 -17.00
CA GLN A 34 22.16 6.45 -15.88
C GLN A 34 21.23 7.67 -15.93
N ASP A 35 20.84 8.11 -17.11
CA ASP A 35 19.98 9.26 -17.32
C ASP A 35 18.48 8.91 -17.38
N ALA A 36 18.12 7.64 -17.11
CA ALA A 36 16.74 7.24 -16.91
C ALA A 36 16.08 8.05 -15.78
N ASP A 37 14.77 8.22 -15.90
CA ASP A 37 13.97 8.81 -14.83
C ASP A 37 14.09 7.94 -13.56
N ASP A 38 14.16 8.60 -12.40
CA ASP A 38 14.41 7.94 -11.12
C ASP A 38 13.25 7.01 -10.70
N GLU A 39 12.05 7.26 -11.23
CA GLU A 39 10.83 6.56 -10.88
C GLU A 39 10.00 6.19 -12.12
N PHE A 40 9.18 5.15 -11.98
CA PHE A 40 8.16 4.87 -12.99
C PHE A 40 7.10 5.97 -12.97
N PRO A 41 6.63 6.46 -14.14
CA PRO A 41 5.64 7.53 -14.18
C PRO A 41 4.40 7.22 -13.35
N ASP A 42 3.92 8.24 -12.65
CA ASP A 42 2.75 8.21 -11.80
C ASP A 42 1.49 7.70 -12.53
N THR A 43 0.87 6.66 -11.99
CA THR A 43 -0.34 5.99 -12.49
C THR A 43 -1.61 6.24 -11.67
N ALA A 44 -1.60 7.05 -10.60
CA ALA A 44 -2.63 6.90 -9.55
C ALA A 44 -4.06 7.32 -9.93
N ASP A 45 -4.25 8.10 -10.99
CA ASP A 45 -5.59 8.39 -11.54
C ASP A 45 -6.03 7.36 -12.61
N GLU A 46 -5.20 6.36 -12.88
CA GLU A 46 -5.33 5.41 -13.98
C GLU A 46 -5.16 3.97 -13.48
N LEU A 47 -6.11 3.53 -12.64
CA LEU A 47 -6.11 2.21 -11.97
C LEU A 47 -5.85 1.03 -12.91
N GLU A 48 -6.32 1.10 -14.16
CA GLU A 48 -6.10 0.05 -15.16
C GLU A 48 -4.62 -0.08 -15.55
N ILE A 49 -3.91 1.05 -15.64
CA ILE A 49 -2.48 1.09 -15.95
C ILE A 49 -1.67 0.56 -14.77
N GLU A 50 -2.01 0.95 -13.54
CA GLU A 50 -1.34 0.42 -12.35
C GLU A 50 -1.58 -1.09 -12.20
N ALA A 51 -2.81 -1.57 -12.45
CA ALA A 51 -3.11 -2.99 -12.44
C ALA A 51 -2.30 -3.76 -13.52
N ALA A 52 -2.20 -3.23 -14.74
CA ALA A 52 -1.40 -3.82 -15.80
C ALA A 52 0.09 -3.86 -15.43
N ARG A 53 0.62 -2.77 -14.87
CA ARG A 53 2.01 -2.68 -14.38
C ARG A 53 2.29 -3.72 -13.28
N LEU A 54 1.44 -3.79 -12.25
CA LEU A 54 1.59 -4.76 -11.17
C LEU A 54 1.48 -6.20 -11.68
N ALA A 55 0.57 -6.48 -12.63
CA ALA A 55 0.47 -7.79 -13.25
C ALA A 55 1.74 -8.19 -14.00
N ILE A 56 2.40 -7.27 -14.73
CA ILE A 56 3.69 -7.55 -15.39
C ILE A 56 4.76 -7.93 -14.36
N ILE A 57 4.84 -7.18 -13.26
CA ILE A 57 5.83 -7.40 -12.19
C ILE A 57 5.62 -8.79 -11.57
N ASP A 58 4.38 -9.10 -11.17
CA ASP A 58 4.04 -10.36 -10.52
C ASP A 58 4.19 -11.56 -11.47
N ASP A 59 3.70 -11.44 -12.71
CA ASP A 59 3.75 -12.52 -13.70
C ASP A 59 5.20 -12.78 -14.16
N THR A 60 6.05 -11.76 -14.27
CA THR A 60 7.47 -11.93 -14.59
C THR A 60 8.21 -12.64 -13.47
N SER A 61 7.92 -12.31 -12.20
CA SER A 61 8.49 -13.01 -11.06
C SER A 61 8.02 -14.46 -11.01
N ALA A 62 6.74 -14.72 -11.23
CA ALA A 62 6.18 -16.06 -11.23
C ALA A 62 6.76 -16.91 -12.38
N LEU A 63 6.85 -16.36 -13.58
CA LEU A 63 7.44 -17.04 -14.75
C LEU A 63 8.91 -17.38 -14.50
N HIS A 64 9.67 -16.44 -13.97
CA HIS A 64 11.07 -16.64 -13.60
C HIS A 64 11.23 -17.78 -12.59
N ASP A 65 10.47 -17.75 -11.49
CA ASP A 65 10.58 -18.74 -10.42
C ASP A 65 10.12 -20.15 -10.88
N LEU A 66 9.12 -20.22 -11.76
CA LEU A 66 8.70 -21.48 -12.41
C LEU A 66 9.81 -22.07 -13.30
N LEU A 67 10.54 -21.24 -14.04
CA LEU A 67 11.62 -21.68 -14.93
C LEU A 67 12.90 -22.04 -14.19
N LEU A 68 13.16 -21.41 -13.04
CA LEU A 68 14.23 -21.81 -12.14
C LEU A 68 13.98 -23.20 -11.55
N GLY A 69 12.75 -23.45 -11.12
CA GLY A 69 12.42 -24.60 -10.28
C GLY A 69 12.78 -24.36 -8.80
N PRO A 70 12.27 -25.20 -7.90
CA PRO A 70 12.27 -24.91 -6.46
C PRO A 70 13.67 -24.84 -5.83
N ARG A 71 14.65 -25.61 -6.34
CA ARG A 71 16.01 -25.61 -5.79
C ARG A 71 16.71 -24.28 -6.05
N GLU A 72 16.61 -23.79 -7.27
CA GLU A 72 17.24 -22.54 -7.70
C GLU A 72 16.51 -21.32 -7.11
N VAL A 73 15.20 -21.41 -6.87
CA VAL A 73 14.47 -20.42 -6.05
C VAL A 73 15.04 -20.33 -4.64
N LEU A 74 15.31 -21.46 -3.97
CA LEU A 74 15.93 -21.47 -2.64
C LEU A 74 17.35 -20.88 -2.66
N ALA A 75 18.14 -21.18 -3.69
CA ALA A 75 19.48 -20.62 -3.85
C ALA A 75 19.46 -19.08 -3.89
N ARG A 76 18.45 -18.48 -4.55
CA ARG A 76 18.24 -17.02 -4.52
C ARG A 76 17.92 -16.51 -3.12
N VAL A 77 17.03 -17.18 -2.39
CA VAL A 77 16.63 -16.78 -1.03
C VAL A 77 17.84 -16.76 -0.09
N TRP A 78 18.65 -17.82 -0.09
CA TRP A 78 19.85 -17.89 0.77
C TRP A 78 20.96 -16.94 0.30
N GLY A 79 21.08 -16.74 -1.02
CA GLY A 79 22.04 -15.84 -1.64
C GLY A 79 21.85 -14.37 -1.28
N GLY A 80 20.65 -13.95 -0.83
CA GLY A 80 20.37 -12.57 -0.42
C GLY A 80 21.27 -12.06 0.72
N SER A 81 21.76 -12.96 1.58
CA SER A 81 22.77 -12.59 2.60
C SER A 81 24.09 -12.10 2.00
N LEU A 82 24.51 -12.70 0.88
CA LEU A 82 25.72 -12.29 0.15
C LEU A 82 25.49 -10.99 -0.62
N ASP A 83 24.27 -10.76 -1.11
CA ASP A 83 23.89 -9.48 -1.70
C ASP A 83 23.99 -8.35 -0.69
N ASN A 84 23.44 -8.53 0.52
CA ASN A 84 23.52 -7.54 1.59
C ASN A 84 24.97 -7.26 2.01
N ALA A 85 25.80 -8.30 2.14
CA ALA A 85 27.22 -8.13 2.47
C ALA A 85 27.98 -7.33 1.39
N ALA A 86 27.69 -7.60 0.11
CA ALA A 86 28.30 -6.85 -0.99
C ALA A 86 27.84 -5.38 -1.01
N GLN A 87 26.53 -5.14 -0.80
CA GLN A 87 25.95 -3.80 -0.73
C GLN A 87 26.52 -3.00 0.45
N GLN A 88 26.66 -3.63 1.62
CA GLN A 88 27.32 -3.01 2.78
C GLN A 88 28.74 -2.58 2.44
N CYS A 89 29.56 -3.45 1.84
CA CYS A 89 30.91 -3.07 1.42
C CYS A 89 30.90 -1.91 0.40
N ILE A 90 29.98 -1.92 -0.57
CA ILE A 90 29.87 -0.85 -1.57
C ILE A 90 29.60 0.50 -0.90
N TYR A 91 28.69 0.54 0.07
CA TYR A 91 28.39 1.73 0.86
C TYR A 91 29.57 2.13 1.75
N HIS A 92 30.05 1.19 2.59
CA HIS A 92 31.07 1.42 3.60
C HIS A 92 32.37 1.98 3.03
N PHE A 93 32.80 1.47 1.87
CA PHE A 93 34.02 1.91 1.19
C PHE A 93 33.77 3.04 0.18
N ASN A 94 32.56 3.60 0.12
CA ASN A 94 32.18 4.68 -0.80
C ASN A 94 32.50 4.35 -2.28
N ILE A 95 32.25 3.11 -2.71
CA ILE A 95 32.59 2.65 -4.05
C ILE A 95 31.80 3.41 -5.12
N LEU A 96 30.52 3.72 -4.85
CA LEU A 96 29.70 4.45 -5.81
C LEU A 96 30.23 5.87 -6.03
N GLN A 97 30.63 6.56 -4.96
CA GLN A 97 31.16 7.91 -5.01
C GLN A 97 32.57 7.97 -5.62
N ALA A 98 33.30 6.85 -5.63
CA ALA A 98 34.60 6.74 -6.29
C ALA A 98 34.48 6.75 -7.82
N ILE A 99 33.30 6.43 -8.37
CA ILE A 99 33.01 6.39 -9.80
C ILE A 99 32.35 7.73 -10.20
N PRO A 100 32.92 8.48 -11.15
CA PRO A 100 32.27 9.66 -11.71
C PRO A 100 30.96 9.32 -12.42
N LEU A 101 29.95 10.18 -12.26
CA LEU A 101 28.71 10.11 -13.03
C LEU A 101 28.99 10.25 -14.53
N GLU A 102 29.85 11.18 -14.94
CA GLU A 102 30.23 11.30 -16.34
C GLU A 102 31.51 10.51 -16.62
N GLY A 103 31.46 9.63 -17.62
CA GLY A 103 32.64 8.96 -18.15
C GLY A 103 33.13 7.73 -17.38
N GLY A 104 32.62 7.42 -16.18
CA GLY A 104 33.00 6.22 -15.44
C GLY A 104 34.41 6.24 -14.85
N ALA A 105 34.89 5.07 -14.41
CA ALA A 105 36.24 4.90 -13.86
C ALA A 105 36.80 3.49 -14.08
N THR A 106 38.11 3.39 -14.24
CA THR A 106 38.84 2.12 -14.22
C THR A 106 38.95 1.57 -12.80
N TYR A 107 39.19 0.26 -12.66
CA TYR A 107 39.43 -0.32 -11.33
C TYR A 107 40.61 0.31 -10.59
N THR A 108 41.68 0.70 -11.30
CA THR A 108 42.85 1.37 -10.71
C THR A 108 42.45 2.69 -10.04
N GLU A 109 41.63 3.49 -10.72
CA GLU A 109 41.14 4.78 -10.21
C GLU A 109 40.21 4.60 -9.01
N ILE A 110 39.33 3.59 -9.05
CA ILE A 110 38.46 3.25 -7.92
C ILE A 110 39.31 2.81 -6.72
N CYS A 111 40.27 1.91 -6.92
CA CYS A 111 41.15 1.41 -5.86
C CYS A 111 41.92 2.53 -5.16
N ALA A 112 42.42 3.51 -5.93
CA ALA A 112 43.14 4.65 -5.40
C ALA A 112 42.29 5.51 -4.45
N LYS A 113 40.97 5.58 -4.66
CA LYS A 113 40.04 6.35 -3.82
C LYS A 113 39.54 5.57 -2.60
N VAL A 114 39.30 4.26 -2.75
CA VAL A 114 38.63 3.46 -1.70
C VAL A 114 39.58 2.66 -0.80
N GLY A 115 40.87 2.59 -1.15
CA GLY A 115 41.89 1.92 -0.34
C GLY A 115 41.80 0.38 -0.33
N LEU A 116 41.10 -0.22 -1.30
CA LEU A 116 40.99 -1.67 -1.47
C LEU A 116 41.85 -2.15 -2.64
N SER A 117 42.26 -3.42 -2.58
CA SER A 117 42.97 -4.03 -3.71
C SER A 117 42.03 -4.29 -4.88
N GLU A 118 42.58 -4.24 -6.10
CA GLU A 118 41.83 -4.46 -7.34
C GLU A 118 41.03 -5.76 -7.33
N ARG A 119 41.62 -6.86 -6.83
CA ARG A 119 40.93 -8.14 -6.67
C ARG A 119 39.63 -8.00 -5.86
N LYS A 120 39.64 -7.23 -4.77
CA LYS A 120 38.47 -7.03 -3.90
C LYS A 120 37.44 -6.13 -4.56
N VAL A 121 37.87 -5.01 -5.15
CA VAL A 121 36.98 -4.08 -5.86
C VAL A 121 36.29 -4.79 -7.02
N LYS A 122 37.02 -5.55 -7.84
CA LYS A 122 36.48 -6.37 -8.94
C LYS A 122 35.37 -7.32 -8.46
N THR A 123 35.57 -8.00 -7.34
CA THR A 123 34.54 -8.90 -6.79
C THR A 123 33.27 -8.13 -6.39
N LEU A 124 33.40 -6.99 -5.73
CA LEU A 124 32.27 -6.18 -5.30
C LEU A 124 31.52 -5.56 -6.47
N VAL A 125 32.24 -4.98 -7.43
CA VAL A 125 31.66 -4.37 -8.65
C VAL A 125 30.92 -5.41 -9.48
N ARG A 126 31.49 -6.61 -9.69
CA ARG A 126 30.80 -7.67 -10.44
C ARG A 126 29.53 -8.16 -9.74
N LYS A 127 29.52 -8.20 -8.40
CA LYS A 127 28.31 -8.52 -7.64
C LYS A 127 27.26 -7.41 -7.76
N ALA A 128 27.66 -6.15 -7.70
CA ALA A 128 26.77 -5.02 -8.00
C ALA A 128 26.24 -5.06 -9.43
N ALA A 129 27.07 -5.45 -10.41
CA ALA A 129 26.67 -5.55 -11.81
C ALA A 129 25.66 -6.68 -12.05
N PHE A 130 25.83 -7.82 -11.37
CA PHE A 130 24.83 -8.90 -11.36
C PHE A 130 23.45 -8.39 -10.88
N ASN A 131 23.43 -7.49 -9.90
CA ASN A 131 22.21 -6.86 -9.37
C ASN A 131 21.80 -5.59 -10.13
N ARG A 132 22.41 -5.30 -11.29
CA ARG A 132 22.14 -4.13 -12.14
C ARG A 132 22.38 -2.77 -11.47
N MET A 133 23.17 -2.71 -10.41
CA MET A 133 23.57 -1.45 -9.78
C MET A 133 24.73 -0.78 -10.53
N LEU A 134 25.66 -1.54 -11.10
CA LEU A 134 26.79 -1.05 -11.89
C LEU A 134 26.87 -1.83 -13.20
N ARG A 135 27.70 -1.41 -14.15
CA ARG A 135 28.12 -2.29 -15.25
C ARG A 135 29.55 -2.01 -15.67
N GLU A 136 30.13 -2.97 -16.38
CA GLU A 136 31.32 -2.75 -17.19
C GLU A 136 30.88 -2.54 -18.65
N ASP A 137 31.09 -1.36 -19.20
CA ASP A 137 30.74 -1.04 -20.60
C ASP A 137 31.81 -1.55 -21.57
N ILE A 138 33.08 -1.47 -21.17
CA ILE A 138 34.23 -2.13 -21.75
C ILE A 138 35.05 -2.81 -20.64
N PRO A 139 35.94 -3.77 -20.96
CA PRO A 139 36.72 -4.48 -19.95
C PRO A 139 37.47 -3.52 -19.02
N ASP A 140 37.33 -3.75 -17.72
CA ASP A 140 38.00 -2.98 -16.65
C ASP A 140 37.60 -1.50 -16.51
N HIS A 141 36.51 -1.10 -17.17
CA HIS A 141 35.92 0.23 -17.05
C HIS A 141 34.51 0.12 -16.46
N VAL A 142 34.25 0.84 -15.37
CA VAL A 142 33.02 0.73 -14.57
C VAL A 142 32.22 2.01 -14.71
N VAL A 143 30.93 1.87 -14.99
CA VAL A 143 29.98 2.98 -15.10
C VAL A 143 28.75 2.75 -14.22
N HIS A 144 28.07 3.84 -13.89
CA HIS A 144 26.78 3.78 -13.22
C HIS A 144 25.68 3.23 -14.14
N THR A 145 24.69 2.60 -13.53
CA THR A 145 23.35 2.39 -14.13
C THR A 145 22.39 3.40 -13.53
N ALA A 146 21.13 3.43 -13.98
CA ALA A 146 20.06 4.22 -13.37
C ALA A 146 20.03 4.08 -11.82
N ALA A 147 20.15 2.85 -11.31
CA ALA A 147 20.01 2.55 -9.89
C ALA A 147 21.13 3.14 -9.02
N SER A 148 22.41 2.99 -9.40
CA SER A 148 23.50 3.60 -8.62
C SER A 148 23.64 5.09 -8.86
N ALA A 149 23.29 5.58 -10.06
CA ALA A 149 23.25 7.01 -10.32
C ALA A 149 22.21 7.71 -9.46
N LEU A 150 21.02 7.12 -9.26
CA LEU A 150 20.00 7.62 -8.32
C LEU A 150 20.60 7.79 -6.92
N LEU A 151 21.29 6.77 -6.39
CA LEU A 151 21.93 6.85 -5.08
C LEU A 151 22.94 8.01 -5.02
N VAL A 152 23.75 8.21 -6.05
CA VAL A 152 24.75 9.30 -6.06
C VAL A 152 24.11 10.69 -6.21
N ARG A 153 23.01 10.82 -6.95
CA ARG A 153 22.32 12.09 -7.22
C ARG A 153 21.38 12.53 -6.08
N ASN A 154 20.82 11.57 -5.35
CA ASN A 154 19.80 11.81 -4.33
C ASN A 154 20.31 11.38 -2.94
N SER A 155 20.66 12.37 -2.12
CA SER A 155 21.20 12.14 -0.78
C SER A 155 20.24 11.39 0.14
N SER A 156 18.93 11.65 0.07
CA SER A 156 17.93 10.94 0.88
C SER A 156 17.87 9.45 0.52
N MET A 157 18.01 9.11 -0.77
CA MET A 157 18.10 7.71 -1.21
C MET A 157 19.43 7.05 -0.80
N MET A 158 20.55 7.80 -0.84
CA MET A 158 21.83 7.31 -0.30
C MET A 158 21.76 7.06 1.21
N ASP A 159 21.09 7.94 1.96
CA ASP A 159 20.88 7.80 3.39
C ASP A 159 19.99 6.59 3.70
N TYR A 160 18.94 6.37 2.91
CA TYR A 160 18.09 5.18 3.02
C TYR A 160 18.86 3.89 2.74
N PHE A 161 19.66 3.86 1.67
CA PHE A 161 20.54 2.74 1.35
C PHE A 161 21.55 2.48 2.48
N GLY A 162 22.18 3.54 2.99
CA GLY A 162 23.10 3.48 4.13
C GLY A 162 22.46 2.95 5.40
N PHE A 163 21.25 3.41 5.71
CA PHE A 163 20.48 2.91 6.86
C PHE A 163 20.22 1.40 6.75
N PHE A 164 19.83 0.95 5.57
CA PHE A 164 19.56 -0.46 5.32
C PHE A 164 20.80 -1.34 5.53
N VAL A 165 21.95 -0.94 4.99
CA VAL A 165 23.14 -1.81 4.99
C VAL A 165 24.02 -1.66 6.24
N GLU A 166 24.03 -0.51 6.92
CA GLU A 166 24.85 -0.29 8.12
C GLU A 166 24.07 -0.46 9.44
N GLN A 167 22.74 -0.28 9.44
CA GLN A 167 21.92 -0.43 10.65
C GLN A 167 20.99 -1.64 10.58
N MET A 168 20.20 -1.77 9.51
CA MET A 168 19.20 -2.83 9.44
C MET A 168 19.82 -4.20 9.22
N PHE A 169 20.77 -4.34 8.30
CA PHE A 169 21.38 -5.65 8.02
C PHE A 169 22.07 -6.31 9.24
N PRO A 170 22.91 -5.61 10.03
CA PRO A 170 23.44 -6.16 11.28
C PRO A 170 22.34 -6.51 12.29
N THR A 171 21.29 -5.70 12.35
CA THR A 171 20.12 -5.94 13.21
C THR A 171 19.40 -7.23 12.82
N SER A 172 19.12 -7.43 11.53
CA SER A 172 18.45 -8.62 11.01
C SER A 172 19.21 -9.90 11.35
N ALA A 173 20.55 -9.86 11.35
CA ALA A 173 21.37 -11.01 11.74
C ALA A 173 21.21 -11.41 13.22
N LYS A 174 20.66 -10.52 14.06
CA LYS A 174 20.40 -10.76 15.49
C LYS A 174 18.95 -11.07 15.82
N LEU A 175 18.05 -11.08 14.84
CA LEU A 175 16.62 -11.25 15.09
C LEU A 175 16.30 -12.59 15.77
N ALA A 176 16.87 -13.70 15.29
CA ALA A 176 16.63 -15.01 15.90
C ALA A 176 17.10 -15.06 17.38
N GLU A 177 18.27 -14.49 17.68
CA GLU A 177 18.82 -14.40 19.04
C GLU A 177 17.93 -13.52 19.94
N ALA A 178 17.41 -12.41 19.42
CA ALA A 178 16.49 -11.54 20.15
C ALA A 178 15.17 -12.26 20.50
N LEU A 179 14.58 -12.97 19.54
CA LEU A 179 13.35 -13.72 19.76
C LEU A 179 13.52 -14.82 20.81
N GLU A 180 14.65 -15.55 20.80
CA GLU A 180 14.94 -16.56 21.81
C GLU A 180 15.14 -15.95 23.20
N LYS A 181 15.85 -14.83 23.29
CA LYS A 181 16.21 -14.18 24.54
C LYS A 181 15.06 -13.44 25.21
N TYR A 182 14.27 -12.69 24.43
CA TYR A 182 13.27 -11.77 24.95
C TYR A 182 11.84 -12.32 24.91
N GLN A 183 11.57 -13.34 24.08
CA GLN A 183 10.28 -14.03 24.02
C GLN A 183 9.09 -13.06 23.93
N ASP A 184 8.21 -13.04 24.92
CA ASP A 184 7.00 -12.22 24.95
C ASP A 184 7.22 -10.80 25.52
N SER A 185 8.47 -10.36 25.68
CA SER A 185 8.76 -9.00 26.14
C SER A 185 8.14 -7.96 25.21
N THR A 186 7.52 -6.93 25.78
CA THR A 186 6.97 -5.77 25.07
C THR A 186 7.79 -4.50 25.33
N ALA A 187 8.94 -4.63 25.98
CA ALA A 187 9.85 -3.53 26.26
C ALA A 187 10.50 -3.02 24.95
N ALA A 188 10.58 -1.71 24.80
CA ALA A 188 11.08 -1.07 23.57
C ALA A 188 12.60 -1.22 23.39
N GLU A 189 13.33 -1.49 24.47
CA GLU A 189 14.77 -1.75 24.49
C GLU A 189 15.13 -3.22 24.19
N ASP A 190 14.18 -4.15 24.27
CA ASP A 190 14.39 -5.59 24.08
C ASP A 190 14.33 -5.96 22.59
N THR A 191 15.29 -5.45 21.82
CA THR A 191 15.30 -5.53 20.35
C THR A 191 16.51 -6.29 19.80
N ALA A 192 16.39 -6.76 18.55
CA ALA A 192 17.53 -7.24 17.79
C ALA A 192 18.56 -6.13 17.55
N PHE A 193 18.09 -4.89 17.40
CA PHE A 193 18.93 -3.71 17.31
C PHE A 193 19.83 -3.54 18.54
N GLY A 194 19.24 -3.64 19.74
CA GLY A 194 20.00 -3.59 21.00
C GLY A 194 21.10 -4.64 21.09
N LEU A 195 20.85 -5.86 20.58
CA LEU A 195 21.87 -6.92 20.51
C LEU A 195 22.94 -6.62 19.46
N ALA A 196 22.57 -6.13 18.27
CA ALA A 196 23.51 -5.86 17.18
C ALA A 196 24.48 -4.72 17.52
N PHE A 197 24.01 -3.68 18.21
CA PHE A 197 24.79 -2.50 18.59
C PHE A 197 25.27 -2.52 20.04
N ASN A 198 25.06 -3.63 20.75
CA ASN A 198 25.43 -3.81 22.16
C ASN A 198 24.99 -2.62 23.04
N THR A 199 23.71 -2.27 22.95
CA THR A 199 23.11 -1.14 23.67
C THR A 199 21.84 -1.57 24.41
N LYS A 200 21.48 -0.79 25.44
CA LYS A 200 20.20 -0.87 26.15
C LYS A 200 19.29 0.33 25.86
N GLU A 201 19.72 1.20 24.94
CA GLU A 201 18.94 2.32 24.44
C GLU A 201 17.90 1.82 23.44
N THR A 202 16.75 2.49 23.40
CA THR A 202 15.84 2.35 22.24
C THR A 202 16.52 2.92 20.99
N LEU A 203 16.04 2.57 19.79
CA LEU A 203 16.57 3.10 18.53
C LEU A 203 16.68 4.64 18.56
N PHE A 204 15.61 5.32 18.97
CA PHE A 204 15.58 6.78 18.97
C PHE A 204 16.55 7.39 19.99
N GLN A 205 16.66 6.82 21.19
CA GLN A 205 17.66 7.24 22.18
C GLN A 205 19.09 7.06 21.66
N PHE A 206 19.35 5.94 20.97
CA PHE A 206 20.64 5.66 20.35
C PHE A 206 21.00 6.67 19.26
N LEU A 207 20.01 7.06 18.45
CA LEU A 207 20.18 8.05 17.38
C LEU A 207 20.39 9.47 17.95
N GLU A 208 19.65 9.89 18.97
CA GLU A 208 19.77 11.21 19.59
C GLU A 208 21.20 11.53 20.07
N GLN A 209 21.91 10.50 20.55
CA GLN A 209 23.29 10.63 21.02
C GLN A 209 24.33 10.59 19.88
N ARG A 210 23.92 10.29 18.64
CA ARG A 210 24.80 10.07 17.49
C ARG A 210 24.33 10.91 16.30
N PRO A 211 24.71 12.21 16.24
CA PRO A 211 24.19 13.16 15.26
C PRO A 211 24.31 12.72 13.80
N GLU A 212 25.41 12.05 13.43
CA GLU A 212 25.61 11.54 12.06
C GLU A 212 24.60 10.44 11.70
N LEU A 213 24.33 9.52 12.62
CA LEU A 213 23.34 8.45 12.42
C LEU A 213 21.92 8.98 12.45
N GLN A 214 21.65 9.96 13.31
CA GLN A 214 20.36 10.65 13.32
C GLN A 214 20.10 11.40 12.00
N ALA A 215 21.13 12.08 11.46
CA ALA A 215 21.02 12.76 10.17
C ALA A 215 20.72 11.77 9.05
N ARG A 216 21.44 10.64 9.00
CA ARG A 216 21.16 9.55 8.04
C ARG A 216 19.74 9.01 8.20
N PHE A 217 19.30 8.73 9.43
CA PHE A 217 17.94 8.24 9.66
C PHE A 217 16.89 9.26 9.20
N ALA A 218 17.09 10.55 9.48
CA ALA A 218 16.19 11.60 9.02
C ALA A 218 16.14 11.70 7.49
N GLY A 219 17.30 11.67 6.80
CA GLY A 219 17.38 11.65 5.34
C GLY A 219 16.74 10.40 4.73
N ALA A 220 16.91 9.25 5.37
CA ALA A 220 16.27 7.99 5.00
C ALA A 220 14.73 8.09 5.09
N MET A 221 14.19 8.65 6.19
CA MET A 221 12.75 8.86 6.36
C MET A 221 12.19 9.89 5.38
N GLU A 222 12.96 10.93 5.04
CA GLU A 222 12.60 11.87 3.98
C GLU A 222 12.48 11.17 2.61
N GLY A 223 13.41 10.26 2.30
CA GLY A 223 13.34 9.43 1.09
C GLY A 223 12.07 8.58 1.03
N VAL A 224 11.75 7.87 2.12
CA VAL A 224 10.50 7.08 2.22
C VAL A 224 9.26 7.97 2.08
N GLY A 225 9.27 9.17 2.66
CA GLY A 225 8.15 10.11 2.56
C GLY A 225 7.91 10.65 1.15
N LYS A 226 8.95 10.71 0.31
CA LYS A 226 8.87 11.19 -1.07
C LYS A 226 8.64 10.09 -2.10
N ASP A 227 8.93 8.83 -1.76
CA ASP A 227 8.72 7.67 -2.64
C ASP A 227 7.23 7.50 -2.96
N PRO A 228 6.78 7.66 -4.22
CA PRO A 228 5.37 7.57 -4.58
C PRO A 228 4.73 6.22 -4.32
N SER A 229 5.53 5.14 -4.30
CA SER A 229 5.06 3.78 -4.01
C SER A 229 4.78 3.56 -2.51
N GLN A 230 5.40 4.39 -1.67
CA GLN A 230 5.20 4.46 -0.22
C GLN A 230 4.28 5.62 0.17
N SER A 231 4.19 6.64 -0.68
CA SER A 231 3.28 7.75 -0.55
C SER A 231 1.87 7.25 -0.88
N GLN A 232 1.16 6.79 0.14
CA GLN A 232 -0.28 7.02 0.09
C GLN A 232 -0.44 8.55 0.05
N ARG A 233 -0.85 9.11 -1.09
CA ARG A 233 -0.74 10.54 -1.48
C ARG A 233 -1.36 11.61 -0.57
N HIS A 234 -1.81 11.25 0.62
CA HIS A 234 -2.35 12.19 1.62
C HIS A 234 -1.95 11.77 3.05
N VAL A 235 -0.86 11.04 3.19
CA VAL A 235 -0.41 10.45 4.45
C VAL A 235 0.98 11.03 4.73
N VAL A 236 1.08 12.09 5.53
CA VAL A 236 2.36 12.73 5.94
C VAL A 236 2.33 13.00 7.47
N GLY A 237 3.44 12.98 8.22
CA GLY A 237 3.44 12.86 9.71
C GLY A 237 4.09 14.02 10.47
N GLY A 238 3.99 13.99 11.80
CA GLY A 238 4.41 15.03 12.77
C GLY A 238 5.82 15.57 12.55
N SER A 239 6.88 14.81 12.88
CA SER A 239 8.30 15.05 12.54
C SER A 239 8.72 16.53 12.41
N SER A 240 9.36 16.93 11.29
CA SER A 240 9.69 18.32 10.96
C SER A 240 8.46 19.20 10.62
N GLY A 241 7.26 18.65 10.67
CA GLY A 241 6.01 19.34 10.37
C GLY A 241 5.60 19.34 8.90
N PHE A 242 6.27 18.58 8.03
CA PHE A 242 6.04 18.61 6.58
C PHE A 242 4.55 18.42 6.19
N MET A 243 3.82 17.47 6.82
CA MET A 243 2.36 17.34 6.59
C MET A 243 1.61 18.60 6.94
N SER A 244 1.92 19.13 8.12
CA SER A 244 1.20 20.27 8.67
C SER A 244 1.43 21.51 7.81
N VAL A 245 2.61 21.64 7.23
CA VAL A 245 2.95 22.65 6.22
C VAL A 245 2.13 22.44 4.94
N GLU A 246 2.15 21.25 4.35
CA GLU A 246 1.39 20.96 3.12
C GLU A 246 -0.13 21.14 3.30
N LEU A 247 -0.69 20.61 4.38
CA LEU A 247 -2.11 20.76 4.70
C LEU A 247 -2.46 22.23 4.97
N ALA A 248 -1.61 22.98 5.66
CA ALA A 248 -1.83 24.41 5.84
C ALA A 248 -1.75 25.17 4.50
N GLN A 249 -0.86 24.79 3.58
CA GLN A 249 -0.79 25.41 2.25
C GLN A 249 -2.04 25.11 1.43
N ALA A 250 -2.49 23.85 1.40
CA ALA A 250 -3.66 23.41 0.66
C ALA A 250 -4.98 23.95 1.24
N TYR A 251 -5.07 24.13 2.56
CA TYR A 251 -6.28 24.53 3.26
C TYR A 251 -6.06 25.80 4.09
N PRO A 252 -6.40 27.00 3.58
CA PRO A 252 -6.08 28.29 4.20
C PRO A 252 -6.64 28.50 5.62
N ASN A 253 -7.73 27.83 5.96
CA ASN A 253 -8.40 27.96 7.27
C ASN A 253 -7.86 26.99 8.33
N LEU A 254 -7.01 26.05 7.94
CA LEU A 254 -6.44 25.05 8.85
C LEU A 254 -5.37 25.70 9.74
N LYS A 255 -5.41 25.37 11.02
CA LYS A 255 -4.36 25.68 12.00
C LYS A 255 -3.80 24.36 12.52
N MET A 256 -2.49 24.27 12.58
CA MET A 256 -1.77 23.05 12.93
C MET A 256 -0.87 23.31 14.14
N VAL A 257 -0.81 22.32 15.03
CA VAL A 257 0.20 22.24 16.07
C VAL A 257 0.98 20.95 15.83
N VAL A 258 2.28 21.08 15.63
CA VAL A 258 3.21 19.97 15.47
C VAL A 258 3.86 19.70 16.82
N GLU A 259 3.66 18.49 17.33
CA GLU A 259 4.20 18.02 18.60
C GLU A 259 5.27 16.97 18.36
N ASP A 260 6.47 17.21 18.86
CA ASP A 260 7.61 16.28 18.75
C ASP A 260 8.66 16.59 19.83
N TYR A 261 9.77 15.85 19.85
CA TYR A 261 10.92 16.16 20.69
C TYR A 261 11.57 17.48 20.29
N LYS A 262 12.25 18.10 21.27
CA LYS A 262 12.81 19.46 21.17
C LYS A 262 13.67 19.70 19.93
N LYS A 263 14.47 18.72 19.52
CA LYS A 263 15.36 18.87 18.36
C LYS A 263 14.58 18.90 17.04
N ASN A 264 13.55 18.06 16.91
CA ASN A 264 12.76 17.93 15.68
C ASN A 264 11.90 19.18 15.43
N ILE A 265 11.29 19.71 16.49
CA ILE A 265 10.52 20.96 16.42
C ILE A 265 11.39 22.19 16.13
N GLU A 266 12.62 22.25 16.65
CA GLU A 266 13.56 23.34 16.34
C GLU A 266 13.95 23.31 14.86
N GLN A 267 14.20 22.11 14.31
CA GLN A 267 14.47 21.91 12.89
C GLN A 267 13.25 22.28 12.02
N GLY A 268 12.07 21.80 12.38
CA GLY A 268 10.82 22.10 11.65
C GLY A 268 10.49 23.59 11.66
N ALA A 269 10.63 24.26 12.80
CA ALA A 269 10.42 25.69 12.92
C ALA A 269 11.40 26.51 12.06
N ALA A 270 12.66 26.08 11.96
CA ALA A 270 13.66 26.74 11.11
C ALA A 270 13.35 26.62 9.60
N GLN A 271 12.60 25.59 9.20
CA GLN A 271 12.21 25.33 7.81
C GLN A 271 10.79 25.83 7.47
N LEU A 272 10.07 26.38 8.45
CA LEU A 272 8.69 26.82 8.27
C LEU A 272 8.60 28.01 7.29
N PRO A 273 7.79 27.91 6.22
CA PRO A 273 7.58 29.04 5.33
C PRO A 273 6.99 30.25 6.09
N PRO A 274 7.53 31.48 5.91
CA PRO A 274 7.11 32.65 6.69
C PRO A 274 5.61 32.94 6.64
N GLU A 275 4.94 32.66 5.51
CA GLU A 275 3.51 32.84 5.32
C GLU A 275 2.64 31.90 6.17
N LEU A 276 3.22 30.83 6.72
CA LEU A 276 2.54 29.85 7.56
C LEU A 276 2.78 30.07 9.06
N ALA A 277 3.66 31.01 9.46
CA ALA A 277 4.03 31.23 10.87
C ALA A 277 2.85 31.52 11.80
N GLY A 278 1.76 32.10 11.28
CA GLY A 278 0.53 32.35 12.05
C GLY A 278 -0.41 31.14 12.17
N ARG A 279 -0.16 30.05 11.42
CA ARG A 279 -1.06 28.90 11.25
C ARG A 279 -0.44 27.57 11.66
N VAL A 280 0.88 27.42 11.58
CA VAL A 280 1.61 26.23 12.02
C VAL A 280 2.45 26.61 13.23
N LYS A 281 2.24 25.91 14.34
CA LYS A 281 3.01 26.07 15.57
C LYS A 281 3.73 24.78 15.90
N PHE A 282 4.88 24.90 16.55
CA PHE A 282 5.67 23.78 17.01
C PHE A 282 5.72 23.77 18.53
N VAL A 283 5.50 22.59 19.13
CA VAL A 283 5.42 22.40 20.58
C VAL A 283 6.23 21.19 20.99
N SER A 284 7.11 21.34 21.98
CA SER A 284 7.84 20.19 22.52
C SER A 284 6.89 19.37 23.37
N HIS A 285 6.74 18.10 23.04
CA HIS A 285 5.88 17.21 23.79
C HIS A 285 6.35 15.75 23.72
N ASN A 286 6.15 15.04 24.81
CA ASN A 286 6.24 13.59 24.88
C ASN A 286 4.82 13.05 24.99
N PHE A 287 4.38 12.30 23.97
CA PHE A 287 3.02 11.78 23.87
C PHE A 287 2.63 10.75 24.95
N PHE A 288 3.56 10.32 25.80
CA PHE A 288 3.25 9.54 26.99
C PHE A 288 2.81 10.39 28.18
N ASP A 289 3.05 11.70 28.12
CA ASP A 289 2.57 12.69 29.08
C ASP A 289 1.19 13.21 28.67
N SER A 290 0.53 13.96 29.57
CA SER A 290 -0.79 14.53 29.27
C SER A 290 -0.76 15.49 28.09
N GLN A 291 -1.72 15.33 27.17
CA GLN A 291 -1.82 16.11 25.92
C GLN A 291 -1.97 17.62 26.22
N PRO A 292 -1.01 18.48 25.81
CA PRO A 292 -0.99 19.91 26.15
C PRO A 292 -2.02 20.75 25.40
N VAL A 293 -2.42 20.35 24.18
CA VAL A 293 -3.39 21.06 23.36
C VAL A 293 -4.78 20.55 23.67
N VAL A 294 -5.52 21.31 24.48
CA VAL A 294 -6.89 20.96 24.87
C VAL A 294 -7.90 21.47 23.86
N GLY A 295 -8.78 20.57 23.43
CA GLY A 295 -9.95 20.86 22.62
C GLY A 295 -9.68 21.03 21.13
N ALA A 296 -8.63 20.41 20.58
CA ALA A 296 -8.44 20.37 19.14
C ALA A 296 -9.59 19.62 18.45
N GLU A 297 -9.96 20.03 17.24
CA GLU A 297 -10.99 19.35 16.44
C GLU A 297 -10.51 17.96 15.98
N VAL A 298 -9.22 17.82 15.66
CA VAL A 298 -8.60 16.56 15.23
C VAL A 298 -7.23 16.42 15.87
N TYR A 299 -6.96 15.23 16.43
CA TYR A 299 -5.63 14.78 16.85
C TYR A 299 -5.12 13.77 15.84
N ILE A 300 -4.03 14.06 15.15
CA ILE A 300 -3.50 13.20 14.08
C ILE A 300 -2.26 12.48 14.59
N LEU A 301 -2.28 11.15 14.55
CA LEU A 301 -1.09 10.32 14.78
C LEU A 301 -0.83 9.55 13.49
N ARG A 302 0.35 9.75 12.92
CA ARG A 302 0.76 9.04 11.71
C ARG A 302 2.09 8.37 11.94
N HIS A 303 2.15 7.06 11.66
CA HIS A 303 3.37 6.27 11.81
C HIS A 303 4.00 6.55 13.18
N ILE A 304 3.16 6.49 14.21
CA ILE A 304 3.58 6.62 15.61
C ILE A 304 3.25 5.31 16.29
N CYS A 305 1.99 4.88 16.25
CA CYS A 305 1.54 3.74 17.03
C CYS A 305 2.11 2.41 16.50
N HIS A 306 2.60 2.35 15.26
CA HIS A 306 3.32 1.18 14.74
C HIS A 306 4.74 0.99 15.33
N ASP A 307 5.33 2.05 15.91
CA ASP A 307 6.64 2.01 16.58
C ASP A 307 6.56 1.46 18.01
N TRP A 308 5.34 1.27 18.52
CA TRP A 308 5.08 0.90 19.91
C TRP A 308 4.28 -0.37 20.02
N SER A 309 4.41 -1.07 21.15
CA SER A 309 3.56 -2.21 21.53
C SER A 309 2.08 -1.82 21.67
N ALA A 310 1.17 -2.80 21.65
CA ALA A 310 -0.27 -2.54 21.75
C ALA A 310 -0.63 -1.78 23.04
N GLU A 311 0.01 -2.14 24.16
CA GLU A 311 -0.16 -1.47 25.45
C GLU A 311 0.29 0.00 25.40
N ASN A 312 1.46 0.26 24.82
CA ASN A 312 1.98 1.61 24.71
C ASN A 312 1.15 2.47 23.73
N SER A 313 0.68 1.90 22.62
CA SER A 313 -0.25 2.57 21.71
C SER A 313 -1.57 2.93 22.39
N ALA A 314 -2.12 2.03 23.21
CA ALA A 314 -3.30 2.34 24.02
C ALA A 314 -3.02 3.45 25.05
N LYS A 315 -1.83 3.46 25.66
CA LYS A 315 -1.39 4.51 26.59
C LYS A 315 -1.29 5.88 25.91
N ILE A 316 -0.71 5.94 24.71
CA ILE A 316 -0.63 7.17 23.90
C ILE A 316 -2.03 7.73 23.64
N LEU A 317 -2.94 6.89 23.12
CA LEU A 317 -4.32 7.29 22.86
C LEU A 317 -5.03 7.78 24.12
N ARG A 318 -4.79 7.12 25.26
CA ARG A 318 -5.36 7.49 26.56
C ARG A 318 -4.94 8.89 27.02
N GLN A 319 -3.74 9.37 26.68
CA GLN A 319 -3.31 10.73 27.02
C GLN A 319 -4.09 11.81 26.26
N ILE A 320 -4.64 11.48 25.09
CA ILE A 320 -5.40 12.40 24.23
C ILE A 320 -6.84 12.55 24.72
N VAL A 321 -7.45 11.47 25.20
CA VAL A 321 -8.88 11.45 25.56
C VAL A 321 -9.31 12.58 26.50
N PRO A 322 -8.58 12.92 27.60
CA PRO A 322 -8.94 14.03 28.47
C PRO A 322 -8.90 15.41 27.80
N ALA A 323 -8.12 15.56 26.73
CA ALA A 323 -8.00 16.80 25.97
C ALA A 323 -9.10 16.96 24.91
N MET A 324 -9.88 15.92 24.61
CA MET A 324 -10.89 15.94 23.55
C MET A 324 -12.16 16.70 23.96
N LYS A 325 -12.76 17.41 22.98
CA LYS A 325 -14.18 17.81 23.01
C LYS A 325 -15.05 16.65 22.53
N PRO A 326 -16.37 16.63 22.79
CA PRO A 326 -17.27 15.59 22.28
C PRO A 326 -17.20 15.37 20.76
N GLU A 327 -16.96 16.44 20.00
CA GLU A 327 -16.87 16.41 18.54
C GLU A 327 -15.45 16.10 18.02
N SER A 328 -14.44 16.12 18.88
CA SER A 328 -13.04 15.86 18.50
C SER A 328 -12.90 14.46 17.89
N LYS A 329 -11.97 14.33 16.94
CA LYS A 329 -11.61 13.05 16.32
C LYS A 329 -10.13 12.73 16.54
N ILE A 330 -9.82 11.44 16.66
CA ILE A 330 -8.46 10.95 16.52
C ILE A 330 -8.34 10.35 15.12
N LEU A 331 -7.38 10.82 14.34
CA LEU A 331 -7.03 10.27 13.05
C LEU A 331 -5.75 9.46 13.19
N LEU A 332 -5.89 8.13 13.18
CA LEU A 332 -4.78 7.20 13.07
C LEU A 332 -4.44 6.98 11.60
N VAL A 333 -3.20 7.24 11.24
CA VAL A 333 -2.68 7.05 9.89
C VAL A 333 -1.55 6.03 9.97
N GLU A 334 -1.92 4.77 9.87
CA GLU A 334 -1.06 3.61 10.11
C GLU A 334 -1.28 2.58 8.99
N ILE A 335 -0.34 1.65 8.83
CA ILE A 335 -0.56 0.51 7.95
C ILE A 335 -1.62 -0.40 8.58
N VAL A 336 -2.59 -0.82 7.77
CA VAL A 336 -3.59 -1.81 8.17
C VAL A 336 -3.30 -3.11 7.44
N VAL A 337 -2.74 -4.07 8.17
CA VAL A 337 -2.38 -5.38 7.62
C VAL A 337 -3.65 -6.11 7.19
N SER A 338 -3.72 -6.44 5.90
CA SER A 338 -4.84 -7.19 5.33
C SER A 338 -4.71 -8.69 5.64
N PRO A 339 -5.84 -9.41 5.82
CA PRO A 339 -5.83 -10.86 5.93
C PRO A 339 -5.11 -11.54 4.75
N SER A 340 -4.41 -12.65 5.02
CA SER A 340 -3.59 -13.37 4.04
C SER A 340 -4.37 -14.07 2.92
N ASP A 341 -5.68 -14.18 3.04
CA ASP A 341 -6.56 -14.79 2.03
C ASP A 341 -6.97 -13.80 0.92
N ARG A 342 -6.55 -12.54 1.02
CA ARG A 342 -6.86 -11.52 0.02
C ARG A 342 -5.73 -11.41 -1.01
N PRO A 343 -6.04 -11.50 -2.31
CA PRO A 343 -5.03 -11.31 -3.35
C PRO A 343 -4.53 -9.86 -3.33
N MET A 344 -3.21 -9.69 -3.21
CA MET A 344 -2.50 -8.43 -3.25
C MET A 344 -1.29 -8.56 -4.17
N SER A 345 -0.79 -7.45 -4.70
CA SER A 345 0.46 -7.48 -5.50
C SER A 345 1.65 -7.86 -4.63
N SER A 346 2.69 -8.41 -5.23
CA SER A 346 3.91 -8.78 -4.48
C SER A 346 4.60 -7.58 -3.81
N ILE A 347 4.45 -6.38 -4.38
CA ILE A 347 4.94 -5.12 -3.81
C ILE A 347 4.19 -4.80 -2.51
N ALA A 348 2.85 -4.86 -2.54
CA ALA A 348 2.04 -4.62 -1.34
C ALA A 348 2.30 -5.69 -0.27
N GLU A 349 2.43 -6.96 -0.65
CA GLU A 349 2.77 -8.05 0.26
C GLU A 349 4.11 -7.84 0.96
N ARG A 350 5.14 -7.40 0.23
CA ARG A 350 6.46 -7.11 0.80
C ARG A 350 6.41 -5.97 1.81
N TYR A 351 5.62 -4.94 1.54
CA TYR A 351 5.47 -3.80 2.42
C TYR A 351 4.67 -4.15 3.69
N LEU A 352 3.54 -4.85 3.55
CA LEU A 352 2.67 -5.19 4.68
C LEU A 352 3.24 -6.26 5.62
N ARG A 353 4.24 -7.03 5.16
CA ARG A 353 4.87 -8.11 5.92
C ARG A 353 6.34 -7.83 6.23
N ASP A 354 6.71 -6.56 6.33
CA ASP A 354 8.07 -6.20 6.72
C ASP A 354 8.34 -6.58 8.19
N LEU A 355 9.60 -6.89 8.49
CA LEU A 355 10.06 -7.26 9.83
C LEU A 355 10.77 -6.11 10.53
N ASN A 356 10.72 -4.89 9.97
CA ASN A 356 11.52 -3.78 10.46
C ASN A 356 11.04 -3.31 11.82
N MET A 357 9.72 -3.18 12.01
CA MET A 357 9.14 -2.79 13.29
C MET A 357 9.48 -3.79 14.39
N VAL A 358 9.47 -5.09 14.07
CA VAL A 358 9.80 -6.15 15.03
C VAL A 358 11.27 -6.07 15.44
N GLN A 359 12.19 -6.04 14.47
CA GLN A 359 13.62 -6.14 14.78
C GLN A 359 14.22 -4.84 15.37
N LEU A 360 13.70 -3.67 14.98
CA LEU A 360 14.24 -2.37 15.39
C LEU A 360 13.59 -1.83 16.67
N LEU A 361 12.30 -2.10 16.87
CA LEU A 361 11.47 -1.41 17.88
C LEU A 361 10.71 -2.36 18.80
N ASN A 362 10.75 -3.66 18.55
CA ASN A 362 9.93 -4.65 19.23
C ASN A 362 8.42 -4.29 19.12
N ALA A 363 8.04 -3.84 17.93
CA ALA A 363 6.71 -3.38 17.58
C ALA A 363 6.19 -4.08 16.33
N GLN A 364 5.01 -3.71 15.85
CA GLN A 364 4.36 -4.42 14.74
C GLN A 364 3.38 -3.53 13.98
N GLU A 365 3.25 -3.85 12.68
CA GLU A 365 2.07 -3.48 11.92
C GLU A 365 0.86 -4.30 12.35
N ARG A 366 -0.35 -3.73 12.19
CA ARG A 366 -1.56 -4.27 12.82
C ARG A 366 -2.73 -4.39 11.86
N SER A 367 -3.51 -5.44 12.07
CA SER A 367 -4.80 -5.67 11.43
C SER A 367 -5.89 -4.75 12.00
N GLU A 368 -7.02 -4.67 11.30
CA GLU A 368 -8.20 -3.94 11.78
C GLU A 368 -8.67 -4.44 13.17
N SER A 369 -8.65 -5.75 13.40
CA SER A 369 -9.06 -6.33 14.70
C SER A 369 -8.15 -5.88 15.84
N GLU A 370 -6.83 -5.89 15.63
CA GLU A 370 -5.87 -5.44 16.63
C GLU A 370 -6.01 -3.94 16.92
N TRP A 371 -6.26 -3.12 15.89
CA TRP A 371 -6.56 -1.69 16.09
C TRP A 371 -7.84 -1.47 16.92
N ARG A 372 -8.89 -2.27 16.71
CA ARG A 372 -10.12 -2.20 17.52
C ARG A 372 -9.85 -2.53 18.99
N GLU A 373 -9.01 -3.53 19.26
CA GLU A 373 -8.61 -3.90 20.62
C GLU A 373 -7.83 -2.78 21.30
N ILE A 374 -6.87 -2.17 20.60
CA ILE A 374 -6.07 -1.04 21.13
C ILE A 374 -6.96 0.16 21.45
N VAL A 375 -7.87 0.54 20.53
CA VAL A 375 -8.78 1.67 20.74
C VAL A 375 -9.69 1.43 21.94
N SER A 376 -10.22 0.21 22.09
CA SER A 376 -11.04 -0.18 23.23
C SER A 376 -10.25 -0.17 24.55
N ALA A 377 -9.01 -0.64 24.53
CA ALA A 377 -8.11 -0.64 25.69
C ALA A 377 -7.65 0.77 26.10
N ALA A 378 -7.63 1.72 25.16
CA ALA A 378 -7.30 3.11 25.46
C ALA A 378 -8.39 3.77 26.32
N ASP A 379 -9.65 3.71 25.88
CA ASP A 379 -10.82 4.22 26.60
C ASP A 379 -12.12 3.65 26.00
N SER A 380 -13.07 3.23 26.85
CA SER A 380 -14.33 2.61 26.43
C SER A 380 -15.29 3.54 25.67
N ARG A 381 -15.03 4.87 25.70
CA ARG A 381 -15.79 5.87 24.95
C ARG A 381 -15.30 6.05 23.51
N LEU A 382 -14.11 5.55 23.18
CA LEU A 382 -13.60 5.62 21.82
C LEU A 382 -14.22 4.51 20.96
N GLU A 383 -14.61 4.87 19.74
CA GLU A 383 -15.12 3.94 18.74
C GLU A 383 -14.37 4.11 17.43
N LEU A 384 -13.90 3.00 16.87
CA LEU A 384 -13.32 2.98 15.52
C LEU A 384 -14.43 3.09 14.47
N THR A 385 -14.70 4.33 14.03
CA THR A 385 -15.86 4.64 13.17
C THR A 385 -15.64 4.39 11.68
N ARG A 386 -14.44 4.60 11.14
CA ARG A 386 -14.14 4.49 9.70
C ARG A 386 -12.69 4.06 9.44
N ILE A 387 -12.48 3.26 8.40
CA ILE A 387 -11.17 2.95 7.82
C ILE A 387 -11.25 3.30 6.33
N ILE A 388 -10.51 4.33 5.91
CA ILE A 388 -10.67 4.96 4.57
C ILE A 388 -10.28 3.99 3.45
N ALA A 389 -9.23 3.17 3.63
CA ALA A 389 -8.81 2.16 2.65
C ALA A 389 -9.95 1.18 2.27
N ARG A 390 -10.91 0.97 3.17
CA ARG A 390 -12.06 0.08 2.94
C ARG A 390 -13.08 0.66 1.96
N VAL A 391 -13.21 1.99 1.86
CA VAL A 391 -14.22 2.64 0.98
C VAL A 391 -13.87 2.40 -0.49
N THR A 392 -12.64 2.72 -0.91
CA THR A 392 -12.20 2.52 -2.30
C THR A 392 -12.28 1.05 -2.69
N ASN A 393 -11.84 0.15 -1.82
CA ASN A 393 -11.94 -1.29 -2.07
C ASN A 393 -13.39 -1.76 -2.18
N ASP A 394 -14.26 -1.36 -1.26
CA ASP A 394 -15.68 -1.74 -1.28
C ASP A 394 -16.36 -1.22 -2.54
N LEU A 395 -15.98 -0.05 -3.05
CA LEU A 395 -16.46 0.49 -4.32
C LEU A 395 -15.88 -0.26 -5.53
N ASN A 396 -14.60 -0.65 -5.51
CA ASN A 396 -14.02 -1.47 -6.57
C ASN A 396 -14.73 -2.82 -6.68
N VAL A 397 -15.00 -3.47 -5.54
CA VAL A 397 -15.75 -4.73 -5.50
C VAL A 397 -17.20 -4.53 -5.93
N ASN A 398 -17.92 -3.59 -5.32
CA ASN A 398 -19.37 -3.51 -5.51
C ASN A 398 -19.80 -2.71 -6.74
N VAL A 399 -18.92 -1.88 -7.32
CA VAL A 399 -19.22 -0.97 -8.45
C VAL A 399 -18.35 -1.26 -9.66
N VAL A 400 -17.03 -1.15 -9.53
CA VAL A 400 -16.12 -1.21 -10.69
C VAL A 400 -16.08 -2.62 -11.28
N SER A 401 -15.93 -3.65 -10.45
CA SER A 401 -15.84 -5.03 -10.94
C SER A 401 -17.09 -5.52 -11.69
N PRO A 402 -18.34 -5.31 -11.21
CA PRO A 402 -19.51 -5.68 -11.99
C PRO A 402 -19.72 -4.79 -13.22
N TYR A 403 -19.28 -3.52 -13.19
CA TYR A 403 -19.32 -2.64 -14.35
C TYR A 403 -18.40 -3.14 -15.47
N ILE A 404 -17.15 -3.49 -15.15
CA ILE A 404 -16.21 -4.09 -16.11
C ILE A 404 -16.74 -5.45 -16.61
N ALA A 405 -17.26 -6.30 -15.73
CA ALA A 405 -17.86 -7.57 -16.14
C ALA A 405 -19.03 -7.38 -17.11
N ALA A 406 -19.89 -6.36 -16.90
CA ALA A 406 -20.97 -6.04 -17.82
C ALA A 406 -20.45 -5.49 -19.16
N GLN A 407 -19.40 -4.66 -19.15
CA GLN A 407 -18.76 -4.20 -20.39
C GLN A 407 -18.19 -5.36 -21.21
N GLU A 408 -17.47 -6.28 -20.58
CA GLU A 408 -16.93 -7.47 -21.25
C GLU A 408 -18.05 -8.39 -21.77
N ALA A 409 -19.13 -8.55 -21.01
CA ALA A 409 -20.32 -9.27 -21.48
C ALA A 409 -20.91 -8.63 -22.74
N ILE A 410 -21.08 -7.31 -22.77
CA ILE A 410 -21.60 -6.58 -23.95
C ILE A 410 -20.66 -6.72 -25.16
N LYS A 411 -19.35 -6.61 -24.96
CA LYS A 411 -18.34 -6.81 -26.01
C LYS A 411 -18.46 -8.22 -26.60
N HIS A 412 -18.57 -9.24 -25.74
CA HIS A 412 -18.72 -10.63 -26.17
C HIS A 412 -20.03 -10.87 -26.91
N TRP A 413 -21.15 -10.33 -26.40
CA TRP A 413 -22.47 -10.47 -27.01
C TRP A 413 -22.58 -9.89 -28.42
N ALA A 414 -21.77 -8.87 -28.75
CA ALA A 414 -21.69 -8.34 -30.10
C ALA A 414 -21.18 -9.38 -31.13
N SER A 415 -20.49 -10.42 -30.66
CA SER A 415 -19.99 -11.53 -31.48
C SER A 415 -20.92 -12.76 -31.51
N LEU A 416 -21.93 -12.80 -30.65
CA LEU A 416 -22.87 -13.92 -30.56
C LEU A 416 -24.00 -13.81 -31.59
N PRO A 417 -24.55 -14.94 -32.06
CA PRO A 417 -25.74 -14.95 -32.91
C PRO A 417 -26.90 -14.16 -32.31
N THR A 418 -27.72 -13.55 -33.17
CA THR A 418 -28.83 -12.68 -32.75
C THR A 418 -29.87 -13.39 -31.88
N GLU A 419 -30.10 -14.68 -32.14
CA GLU A 419 -31.03 -15.58 -31.48
C GLU A 419 -30.62 -15.91 -30.04
N ASP A 420 -29.34 -15.80 -29.70
CA ASP A 420 -28.86 -16.06 -28.34
C ASP A 420 -29.42 -15.01 -27.37
N LYS A 421 -29.92 -15.47 -26.23
CA LYS A 421 -30.38 -14.59 -25.16
C LYS A 421 -29.17 -14.02 -24.41
N LYS A 422 -29.12 -12.69 -24.34
CA LYS A 422 -27.98 -11.92 -23.82
C LYS A 422 -28.41 -11.26 -22.53
N LEU A 423 -28.10 -11.91 -21.41
CA LEU A 423 -28.60 -11.52 -20.09
C LEU A 423 -27.45 -11.41 -19.08
N PHE A 424 -27.34 -10.25 -18.45
CA PHE A 424 -26.46 -10.02 -17.31
C PHE A 424 -27.32 -9.95 -16.06
N ILE A 425 -27.08 -10.85 -15.11
CA ILE A 425 -27.81 -10.94 -13.84
C ILE A 425 -26.91 -10.42 -12.73
N TYR A 426 -27.39 -9.44 -11.97
CA TYR A 426 -26.72 -8.96 -10.75
C TYR A 426 -27.62 -9.15 -9.55
N THR A 427 -27.07 -9.61 -8.42
CA THR A 427 -27.80 -9.78 -7.17
C THR A 427 -27.44 -8.69 -6.14
N GLY A 428 -28.45 -8.17 -5.46
CA GLY A 428 -28.28 -7.08 -4.48
C GLY A 428 -29.15 -7.24 -3.24
N ASN A 429 -29.31 -6.17 -2.48
CA ASN A 429 -30.16 -6.14 -1.29
C ASN A 429 -30.86 -4.78 -1.17
N ILE A 430 -31.49 -4.48 -0.03
CA ILE A 430 -32.31 -3.25 0.14
C ILE A 430 -31.52 -1.97 -0.06
N THR A 431 -30.21 -2.01 0.16
CA THR A 431 -29.34 -0.85 -0.01
C THR A 431 -29.10 -0.46 -1.48
N ASN A 432 -29.68 -1.20 -2.44
CA ASN A 432 -29.71 -0.81 -3.85
C ASN A 432 -30.57 0.43 -4.13
N VAL A 433 -31.67 0.59 -3.36
CA VAL A 433 -32.73 1.57 -3.64
C VAL A 433 -33.24 2.31 -2.41
N ALA A 434 -32.78 1.93 -1.21
CA ALA A 434 -33.16 2.57 0.04
C ALA A 434 -31.95 2.84 0.94
N ILE A 435 -32.00 3.96 1.66
CA ILE A 435 -31.00 4.31 2.67
C ILE A 435 -31.38 3.58 3.97
N VAL A 436 -30.51 2.67 4.41
CA VAL A 436 -30.61 2.02 5.72
C VAL A 436 -29.65 2.77 6.66
N PRO A 437 -30.13 3.50 7.68
CA PRO A 437 -29.30 4.37 8.52
C PRO A 437 -28.49 3.58 9.56
N VAL A 438 -27.66 2.65 9.09
CA VAL A 438 -26.76 1.82 9.89
C VAL A 438 -25.34 2.07 9.39
N PRO A 439 -24.44 2.67 10.20
CA PRO A 439 -23.08 3.04 9.77
C PRO A 439 -22.29 1.89 9.12
N LEU A 440 -22.48 0.66 9.62
CA LEU A 440 -21.84 -0.55 9.08
C LEU A 440 -22.23 -0.85 7.61
N LEU A 441 -23.38 -0.35 7.14
CA LEU A 441 -23.88 -0.56 5.79
C LEU A 441 -23.55 0.58 4.82
N LEU A 442 -22.81 1.62 5.26
CA LEU A 442 -22.56 2.81 4.45
C LEU A 442 -21.90 2.48 3.10
N ASN A 443 -20.75 1.79 3.11
CA ASN A 443 -20.01 1.46 1.89
C ASN A 443 -20.77 0.48 0.99
N ALA A 444 -21.38 -0.54 1.61
CA ALA A 444 -22.21 -1.51 0.91
C ALA A 444 -23.39 -0.82 0.22
N GLY A 445 -24.04 0.13 0.90
CA GLY A 445 -25.13 0.93 0.35
C GLY A 445 -24.69 1.85 -0.78
N MET A 446 -23.58 2.57 -0.61
CA MET A 446 -22.98 3.38 -1.68
C MET A 446 -22.71 2.53 -2.93
N GLY A 447 -22.04 1.38 -2.77
CA GLY A 447 -21.67 0.52 -3.89
C GLY A 447 -22.89 -0.12 -4.58
N LYS A 448 -23.84 -0.63 -3.79
CA LYS A 448 -25.06 -1.25 -4.33
C LYS A 448 -25.99 -0.26 -5.03
N SER A 449 -26.13 0.96 -4.50
CA SER A 449 -26.89 2.04 -5.14
C SER A 449 -26.24 2.50 -6.45
N ALA A 450 -24.91 2.69 -6.46
CA ALA A 450 -24.17 3.03 -7.67
C ALA A 450 -24.30 1.95 -8.75
N THR A 451 -24.26 0.67 -8.37
CA THR A 451 -24.45 -0.44 -9.31
C THR A 451 -25.86 -0.56 -9.85
N ALA A 452 -26.87 -0.37 -8.99
CA ALA A 452 -28.25 -0.31 -9.44
C ALA A 452 -28.46 0.82 -10.46
N TYR A 453 -27.84 1.98 -10.24
CA TYR A 453 -27.93 3.12 -11.15
C TYR A 453 -27.40 2.78 -12.55
N TRP A 454 -26.16 2.30 -12.66
CA TRP A 454 -25.59 2.02 -13.99
C TRP A 454 -26.24 0.80 -14.66
N LEU A 455 -26.73 -0.19 -13.90
CA LEU A 455 -27.49 -1.31 -14.45
C LEU A 455 -28.79 -0.86 -15.11
N GLY A 456 -29.54 0.04 -14.47
CA GLY A 456 -30.77 0.60 -15.05
C GLY A 456 -30.50 1.42 -16.31
N VAL A 457 -29.42 2.21 -16.32
CA VAL A 457 -28.97 2.93 -17.53
C VAL A 457 -28.59 1.96 -18.65
N ALA A 458 -27.85 0.90 -18.33
CA ALA A 458 -27.44 -0.11 -19.29
C ALA A 458 -28.66 -0.84 -19.90
N ASP A 459 -29.60 -1.31 -19.09
CA ASP A 459 -30.81 -1.99 -19.61
C ASP A 459 -31.59 -1.05 -20.52
N GLY A 460 -31.80 0.21 -20.10
CA GLY A 460 -32.48 1.20 -20.92
C GLY A 460 -31.79 1.48 -22.26
N ALA A 461 -30.45 1.48 -22.29
CA ALA A 461 -29.67 1.78 -23.49
C ALA A 461 -29.55 0.58 -24.45
N TYR A 462 -29.55 -0.65 -23.94
CA TYR A 462 -29.23 -1.85 -24.72
C TYR A 462 -30.40 -2.84 -24.89
N ALA A 463 -31.51 -2.70 -24.17
CA ALA A 463 -32.64 -3.62 -24.27
C ALA A 463 -33.22 -3.72 -25.69
N ALA A 464 -33.22 -2.61 -26.45
CA ALA A 464 -33.67 -2.60 -27.85
C ALA A 464 -32.79 -3.46 -28.78
N LYS A 465 -31.55 -3.78 -28.37
CA LYS A 465 -30.63 -4.70 -29.06
C LYS A 465 -30.77 -6.14 -28.57
N GLY A 466 -31.73 -6.41 -27.68
CA GLY A 466 -31.92 -7.72 -27.04
C GLY A 466 -30.95 -8.00 -25.90
N TYR A 467 -30.19 -7.02 -25.42
CA TYR A 467 -29.21 -7.19 -24.34
C TYR A 467 -29.85 -6.70 -23.05
N ARG A 468 -30.04 -7.59 -22.09
CA ARG A 468 -30.75 -7.29 -20.85
C ARG A 468 -29.78 -7.26 -19.67
N GLN A 469 -29.98 -6.27 -18.79
CA GLN A 469 -29.28 -6.15 -17.51
C GLN A 469 -30.34 -6.14 -16.40
N VAL A 470 -30.34 -7.19 -15.58
CA VAL A 470 -31.38 -7.38 -14.56
C VAL A 470 -30.77 -7.52 -13.17
N LEU A 471 -31.20 -6.63 -12.29
CA LEU A 471 -30.91 -6.56 -10.87
C LEU A 471 -32.00 -7.31 -10.09
N PHE A 472 -31.58 -8.34 -9.36
CA PHE A 472 -32.43 -9.08 -8.41
C PHE A 472 -32.05 -8.75 -6.97
N PRO A 473 -32.87 -8.00 -6.24
CA PRO A 473 -32.63 -7.75 -4.84
C PRO A 473 -33.09 -8.91 -3.95
N ASN A 474 -32.24 -9.36 -3.05
CA ASN A 474 -32.48 -10.50 -2.16
C ASN A 474 -33.36 -10.17 -0.95
N TYR A 475 -34.14 -9.08 -0.96
CA TYR A 475 -34.82 -8.59 0.24
C TYR A 475 -36.33 -8.78 0.28
N VAL A 476 -37.02 -9.42 -0.67
CA VAL A 476 -38.45 -9.78 -0.50
C VAL A 476 -38.85 -10.94 -1.42
N PRO A 477 -39.76 -11.84 -1.01
CA PRO A 477 -40.01 -12.38 0.33
C PRO A 477 -39.09 -13.58 0.56
N SER A 478 -39.27 -14.32 1.67
CA SER A 478 -38.86 -15.73 1.68
C SER A 478 -39.19 -16.34 0.32
N THR A 479 -38.40 -17.26 -0.18
CA THR A 479 -38.78 -18.07 -1.33
C THR A 479 -40.03 -18.94 -1.04
N GLN A 480 -40.94 -18.50 -0.16
CA GLN A 480 -42.05 -19.21 0.47
C GLN A 480 -43.32 -18.34 0.74
N SER A 481 -43.33 -16.99 0.77
CA SER A 481 -44.55 -16.20 1.13
C SER A 481 -44.79 -14.92 0.32
N ALA A 482 -45.99 -14.64 -0.21
CA ALA A 482 -46.25 -13.49 -1.09
C ALA A 482 -46.52 -12.13 -0.38
N ASP A 483 -46.05 -11.95 0.86
CA ASP A 483 -46.52 -10.91 1.78
C ASP A 483 -45.64 -9.65 1.87
N GLY A 484 -44.61 -9.51 1.03
CA GLY A 484 -43.87 -8.26 0.88
C GLY A 484 -42.85 -7.92 1.99
N LYS A 485 -42.59 -8.83 2.95
CA LYS A 485 -41.68 -8.61 4.09
C LYS A 485 -40.22 -8.99 3.79
N LEU A 486 -39.29 -8.34 4.51
CA LEU A 486 -37.84 -8.56 4.38
C LEU A 486 -37.45 -10.03 4.55
N ALA A 487 -36.76 -10.61 3.58
CA ALA A 487 -36.31 -12.03 3.62
C ALA A 487 -35.26 -12.32 4.71
N GLY A 488 -34.53 -11.29 5.18
CA GLY A 488 -33.49 -11.46 6.19
C GLY A 488 -32.44 -12.51 5.78
N PRO A 489 -31.92 -13.35 6.69
CA PRO A 489 -30.88 -14.34 6.40
C PRO A 489 -31.36 -15.59 5.65
N THR A 490 -32.64 -15.67 5.26
CA THR A 490 -33.25 -16.89 4.69
C THR A 490 -33.21 -16.93 3.16
N VAL A 491 -32.01 -16.82 2.57
CA VAL A 491 -31.80 -16.95 1.12
C VAL A 491 -31.81 -18.42 0.70
N ASN A 492 -32.61 -18.78 -0.32
CA ASN A 492 -32.66 -20.12 -0.89
C ASN A 492 -31.85 -20.21 -2.19
N GLY A 493 -30.59 -20.67 -2.09
CA GLY A 493 -29.68 -20.81 -3.22
C GLY A 493 -30.23 -21.64 -4.39
N PRO A 494 -30.78 -22.86 -4.15
CA PRO A 494 -31.38 -23.67 -5.22
C PRO A 494 -32.48 -22.95 -6.01
N ALA A 495 -33.38 -22.24 -5.32
CA ALA A 495 -34.45 -21.49 -5.99
C ALA A 495 -33.90 -20.35 -6.88
N HIS A 496 -32.79 -19.71 -6.48
CA HIS A 496 -32.12 -18.72 -7.32
C HIS A 496 -31.47 -19.36 -8.54
N ALA A 497 -30.79 -20.51 -8.35
CA ALA A 497 -30.16 -21.24 -9.44
C ALA A 497 -31.17 -21.68 -10.50
N ASP A 498 -32.31 -22.24 -10.08
CA ASP A 498 -33.38 -22.68 -10.98
C ASP A 498 -33.97 -21.49 -11.75
N PHE A 499 -34.33 -20.42 -11.04
CA PHE A 499 -34.96 -19.26 -11.66
C PHE A 499 -34.01 -18.51 -12.61
N PHE A 500 -32.75 -18.27 -12.21
CA PHE A 500 -31.78 -17.60 -13.06
C PHE A 500 -31.40 -18.44 -14.29
N SER A 501 -31.34 -19.77 -14.15
CA SER A 501 -31.12 -20.66 -15.31
C SER A 501 -32.30 -20.63 -16.27
N GLN A 502 -33.53 -20.66 -15.77
CA GLN A 502 -34.74 -20.49 -16.60
C GLN A 502 -34.73 -19.13 -17.30
N LEU A 503 -34.36 -18.06 -16.60
CA LEU A 503 -34.34 -16.70 -17.14
C LEU A 503 -33.26 -16.54 -18.22
N ALA A 504 -32.09 -17.15 -18.03
CA ALA A 504 -31.04 -17.20 -19.04
C ALA A 504 -31.48 -17.95 -20.30
N ALA A 505 -32.23 -19.06 -20.15
CA ALA A 505 -32.72 -19.86 -21.28
C ALA A 505 -33.89 -19.20 -22.04
N SER A 506 -34.86 -18.62 -21.31
CA SER A 506 -36.08 -18.03 -21.89
C SER A 506 -35.93 -16.56 -22.29
N GLY A 507 -34.91 -15.87 -21.76
CA GLY A 507 -34.73 -14.43 -21.90
C GLY A 507 -35.56 -13.63 -20.89
N ALA A 508 -35.15 -12.38 -20.64
CA ALA A 508 -35.76 -11.52 -19.63
C ALA A 508 -36.78 -10.50 -20.19
N GLU A 509 -37.32 -10.72 -21.40
CA GLU A 509 -38.14 -9.74 -22.14
C GLU A 509 -39.30 -9.14 -21.32
N ASN A 510 -39.96 -9.95 -20.49
CA ASN A 510 -41.10 -9.52 -19.66
C ASN A 510 -40.71 -9.16 -18.21
N VAL A 511 -39.42 -9.12 -17.89
CA VAL A 511 -38.89 -8.83 -16.55
C VAL A 511 -38.30 -7.42 -16.57
N PRO A 512 -38.68 -6.51 -15.64
CA PRO A 512 -38.06 -5.19 -15.56
C PRO A 512 -36.59 -5.32 -15.14
N TRP A 513 -35.77 -4.31 -15.45
CA TRP A 513 -34.35 -4.28 -15.05
C TRP A 513 -34.17 -4.41 -13.53
N HIS A 514 -35.15 -3.98 -12.72
CA HIS A 514 -35.16 -4.16 -11.27
C HIS A 514 -36.34 -5.07 -10.90
N ALA A 515 -36.05 -6.33 -10.61
CA ALA A 515 -37.05 -7.37 -10.47
C ALA A 515 -36.85 -8.24 -9.23
N THR A 516 -37.94 -8.75 -8.68
CA THR A 516 -37.95 -9.75 -7.60
C THR A 516 -38.60 -11.04 -8.08
N PHE A 517 -38.32 -12.16 -7.44
CA PHE A 517 -38.96 -13.43 -7.77
C PHE A 517 -39.43 -14.16 -6.52
N VAL A 518 -40.45 -15.00 -6.69
CA VAL A 518 -40.92 -15.94 -5.67
C VAL A 518 -40.74 -17.35 -6.24
N LYS A 519 -40.19 -18.25 -5.43
CA LYS A 519 -40.03 -19.66 -5.81
C LYS A 519 -41.37 -20.23 -6.29
N ASP A 520 -41.29 -21.04 -7.34
CA ASP A 520 -42.44 -21.69 -8.00
C ASP A 520 -43.42 -20.72 -8.69
N LYS A 521 -43.25 -19.39 -8.54
CA LYS A 521 -44.07 -18.36 -9.21
C LYS A 521 -43.30 -17.52 -10.22
N GLY A 522 -41.97 -17.52 -10.17
CA GLY A 522 -41.11 -16.70 -11.02
C GLY A 522 -41.17 -15.23 -10.65
N TYR A 523 -41.05 -14.33 -11.64
CA TYR A 523 -41.13 -12.89 -11.42
C TYR A 523 -42.50 -12.49 -10.85
N VAL A 524 -42.48 -11.69 -9.77
CA VAL A 524 -43.68 -11.11 -9.16
C VAL A 524 -43.46 -9.62 -8.99
N LYS A 525 -44.40 -8.82 -9.49
CA LYS A 525 -44.46 -7.37 -9.25
C LYS A 525 -45.13 -7.12 -7.90
N PHE A 526 -44.40 -6.55 -6.96
CA PHE A 526 -44.93 -6.11 -5.66
C PHE A 526 -45.33 -4.64 -5.69
#